data_AF-K2Q435-F1
#
_entry.id   AF-K2Q435-F1
#
_cell.length_a   1.000
_cell.length_b   1.000
_cell.length_c   1.000
_cell.angle_alpha   90.00
_cell.angle_beta   90.00
_cell.angle_gamma   90.00
#
_symmetry.space_group_name_H-M   'P 1'
#
loop_
_entity.id
_entity.type
_entity.pdbx_description
1 polymer ?
#
loop_
_entity_poly.entity_id
_entity_poly.type
_entity_poly.pdbx_seq_one_letter_code
_entity_poly.pdbx_strand_id
1 'polypeptide(L)'
;MDYALEIIALVVSVSALIITYQNRVDNKKQTKKSNDKADRAIKLSEGNVEMGLRNSISNARTNVNSAIRDLENFKLQNPNADLKIMTKLFWSSVEDLLNQYERACMLYLDDKLDKVRFRIEYSSEIRNVVEKGEYKEKYFPAHTSKYKAILKVYDEWENLEK
;
A
#
# COMPACT_ATOMS: atom_id res chain seq x y z
N MET A 1 37.78 62.46 -13.60
CA MET A 1 37.45 61.15 -14.19
C MET A 1 36.97 60.17 -13.13
N ASP A 2 37.56 60.17 -11.93
CA ASP A 2 37.22 59.21 -10.85
C ASP A 2 35.76 59.26 -10.38
N TYR A 3 35.18 60.45 -10.16
CA TYR A 3 33.78 60.56 -9.73
C TYR A 3 32.76 59.96 -10.71
N ALA A 4 33.05 59.99 -12.02
CA ALA A 4 32.15 59.39 -13.01
C ALA A 4 32.15 57.86 -12.94
N LEU A 5 33.30 57.25 -12.65
CA LEU A 5 33.44 55.80 -12.45
C LEU A 5 32.74 55.35 -11.16
N GLU A 6 32.87 56.12 -10.08
CA GLU A 6 32.19 55.84 -8.80
C GLU A 6 30.66 55.87 -8.94
N ILE A 7 30.11 56.85 -9.67
CA ILE A 7 28.66 56.96 -9.93
C ILE A 7 28.16 55.73 -10.72
N ILE A 8 28.89 55.29 -11.74
CA ILE A 8 28.53 54.11 -12.54
C ILE A 8 28.54 52.84 -11.67
N ALA A 9 29.57 52.65 -10.85
CA ALA A 9 29.68 51.50 -9.96
C ALA A 9 28.53 51.44 -8.94
N LEU A 10 28.10 52.61 -8.43
CA LEU A 10 26.98 52.72 -7.50
C LEU A 10 25.65 52.33 -8.18
N VAL A 11 25.41 52.78 -9.42
CA VAL A 11 24.22 52.40 -10.18
C VAL A 11 24.17 50.89 -10.43
N VAL A 12 25.27 50.28 -10.88
CA VAL A 12 25.35 48.82 -11.13
C VAL A 12 25.06 48.03 -9.86
N SER A 13 25.60 48.47 -8.72
CA SER A 13 25.42 47.82 -7.42
C SER A 13 23.95 47.88 -6.95
N VAL A 14 23.28 49.04 -7.12
CA VAL A 14 21.85 49.20 -6.81
C VAL A 14 20.99 48.32 -7.73
N SER A 15 21.29 48.29 -9.03
CA SER A 15 20.59 47.40 -9.98
C SER A 15 20.75 45.92 -9.62
N ALA A 16 21.95 45.49 -9.23
CA ALA A 16 22.22 44.13 -8.80
C ALA A 16 21.43 43.75 -7.53
N LEU A 17 21.28 44.67 -6.58
CA LEU A 17 20.46 44.45 -5.38
C LEU A 17 18.98 44.27 -5.71
N ILE A 18 18.44 45.07 -6.64
CA ILE A 18 17.04 44.96 -7.09
C ILE A 18 16.81 43.60 -7.76
N ILE A 19 17.69 43.20 -8.68
CA ILE A 19 17.61 41.90 -9.35
C ILE A 19 17.70 40.76 -8.33
N THR A 20 18.63 40.86 -7.36
CA THR A 20 18.78 39.87 -6.30
C THR A 20 17.53 39.77 -5.43
N TYR A 21 16.89 40.89 -5.10
CA TYR A 21 15.65 40.91 -4.33
C TYR A 21 14.50 40.25 -5.11
N GLN A 22 14.33 40.59 -6.39
CA GLN A 22 13.33 39.98 -7.27
C GLN A 22 13.56 38.45 -7.37
N ASN A 23 14.79 38.04 -7.66
CA ASN A 23 15.19 36.63 -7.71
C ASN A 23 14.90 35.91 -6.40
N ARG A 24 15.13 36.53 -5.24
CA ARG A 24 14.85 35.92 -3.93
C ARG A 24 13.35 35.72 -3.72
N VAL A 25 12.51 36.67 -4.12
CA VAL A 25 11.04 36.55 -4.04
C VAL A 25 10.54 35.45 -4.97
N ASP A 26 11.03 35.42 -6.21
CA ASP A 26 10.61 34.42 -7.19
C ASP A 26 11.13 33.02 -6.84
N ASN A 27 12.36 32.90 -6.31
CA ASN A 27 12.87 31.65 -5.75
C ASN A 27 11.99 31.15 -4.61
N LYS A 28 11.56 32.00 -3.66
CA LYS A 28 10.65 31.57 -2.59
C LYS A 28 9.33 31.02 -3.15
N LYS A 29 8.75 31.69 -4.16
CA LYS A 29 7.53 31.21 -4.83
C LYS A 29 7.77 29.89 -5.56
N GLN A 30 8.91 29.76 -6.23
CA GLN A 30 9.28 28.55 -6.97
C GLN A 30 9.53 27.38 -6.02
N THR A 31 10.22 27.59 -4.91
CA THR A 31 10.42 26.58 -3.86
C THR A 31 9.07 26.13 -3.29
N LYS A 32 8.16 27.06 -2.97
CA LYS A 32 6.82 26.69 -2.50
C LYS A 32 6.07 25.84 -3.53
N LYS A 33 6.03 26.28 -4.80
CA LYS A 33 5.41 25.50 -5.89
C LYS A 33 6.07 24.15 -6.10
N SER A 34 7.39 24.05 -5.92
CA SER A 34 8.14 22.80 -6.03
C SER A 34 7.78 21.85 -4.89
N ASN A 35 7.68 22.34 -3.66
CA ASN A 35 7.25 21.56 -2.51
C ASN A 35 5.81 21.08 -2.68
N ASP A 36 4.88 21.95 -3.10
CA ASP A 36 3.49 21.56 -3.36
C ASP A 36 3.39 20.48 -4.46
N LYS A 37 4.26 20.53 -5.48
CA LYS A 37 4.35 19.49 -6.51
C LYS A 37 4.93 18.19 -5.95
N ALA A 38 5.94 18.26 -5.11
CA ALA A 38 6.53 17.10 -4.44
C ALA A 38 5.50 16.40 -3.54
N ASP A 39 4.76 17.16 -2.73
CA ASP A 39 3.70 16.62 -1.87
C ASP A 39 2.58 15.95 -2.68
N ARG A 40 2.18 16.56 -3.81
CA ARG A 40 1.22 15.92 -4.73
C ARG A 40 1.77 14.64 -5.34
N ALA A 41 3.05 14.59 -5.69
CA ALA A 41 3.68 13.40 -6.24
C ALA A 41 3.76 12.28 -5.19
N ILE A 42 4.04 12.60 -3.92
CA ILE A 42 4.01 11.65 -2.80
C ILE A 42 2.60 11.06 -2.64
N LYS A 43 1.56 11.90 -2.56
CA LYS A 43 0.16 11.44 -2.44
C LYS A 43 -0.28 10.58 -3.62
N LEU A 44 0.15 10.91 -4.83
CA LEU A 44 -0.11 10.09 -6.02
C LEU A 44 0.59 8.73 -5.90
N SER A 45 1.84 8.72 -5.42
CA SER A 45 2.58 7.49 -5.16
C SER A 45 1.88 6.60 -4.12
N GLU A 46 1.39 7.18 -3.02
CA GLU A 46 0.58 6.47 -2.01
C GLU A 46 -0.67 5.85 -2.64
N GLY A 47 -1.41 6.63 -3.43
CA GLY A 47 -2.59 6.14 -4.16
C GLY A 47 -2.28 4.99 -5.12
N ASN A 48 -1.12 5.02 -5.79
CA ASN A 48 -0.67 3.93 -6.65
C ASN A 48 -0.33 2.66 -5.86
N VAL A 49 0.25 2.80 -4.65
CA VAL A 49 0.51 1.66 -3.76
C VAL A 49 -0.80 1.03 -3.28
N GLU A 50 -1.77 1.84 -2.84
CA GLU A 50 -3.10 1.37 -2.44
C GLU A 50 -3.82 0.63 -3.59
N MET A 51 -3.81 1.21 -4.79
CA MET A 51 -4.43 0.60 -5.96
C MET A 51 -3.74 -0.70 -6.36
N GLY A 52 -2.40 -0.73 -6.34
CA GLY A 52 -1.62 -1.95 -6.61
C GLY A 52 -1.96 -3.07 -5.63
N LEU A 53 -2.09 -2.74 -4.34
CA LEU A 53 -2.49 -3.70 -3.30
C LEU A 53 -3.89 -4.23 -3.52
N ARG A 54 -4.86 -3.35 -3.75
CA ARG A 54 -6.25 -3.72 -4.05
C ARG A 54 -6.34 -4.65 -5.26
N ASN A 55 -5.61 -4.34 -6.33
CA ASN A 55 -5.55 -5.18 -7.52
C ASN A 55 -4.94 -6.55 -7.22
N SER A 56 -3.84 -6.61 -6.47
CA SER A 56 -3.21 -7.88 -6.06
C SER A 56 -4.16 -8.76 -5.25
N ILE A 57 -4.85 -8.20 -4.24
CA ILE A 57 -5.83 -8.94 -3.42
C ILE A 57 -7.01 -9.40 -4.28
N SER A 58 -7.54 -8.53 -5.14
CA SER A 58 -8.66 -8.84 -6.03
C SER A 58 -8.32 -9.97 -7.02
N ASN A 59 -7.12 -9.95 -7.58
CA ASN A 59 -6.63 -10.98 -8.49
C ASN A 59 -6.45 -12.33 -7.76
N ALA A 60 -5.81 -12.33 -6.59
CA ALA A 60 -5.64 -13.55 -5.80
C ALA A 60 -7.00 -14.15 -5.38
N ARG A 61 -7.97 -13.31 -5.01
CA ARG A 61 -9.34 -13.74 -4.71
C ARG A 61 -10.03 -14.36 -5.94
N THR A 62 -9.84 -13.74 -7.10
CA THR A 62 -10.36 -14.28 -8.36
C THR A 62 -9.76 -15.65 -8.66
N ASN A 63 -8.47 -15.85 -8.39
CA ASN A 63 -7.79 -17.14 -8.55
C ASN A 63 -8.33 -18.21 -7.59
N VAL A 64 -8.61 -17.86 -6.33
CA VAL A 64 -9.28 -18.77 -5.38
C VAL A 64 -10.66 -19.18 -5.90
N ASN A 65 -11.48 -18.20 -6.34
CA ASN A 65 -12.81 -18.47 -6.87
C ASN A 65 -12.78 -19.32 -8.14
N SER A 66 -11.79 -19.12 -9.01
CA SER A 66 -11.58 -19.99 -10.18
C SER A 66 -11.19 -21.41 -9.78
N ALA A 67 -10.26 -21.58 -8.84
CA ALA A 67 -9.87 -22.91 -8.35
C ALA A 67 -11.04 -23.67 -7.69
N ILE A 68 -11.95 -22.96 -6.99
CA ILE A 68 -13.18 -23.57 -6.45
C ILE A 68 -14.07 -24.06 -7.58
N ARG A 69 -14.34 -23.22 -8.59
CA ARG A 69 -15.16 -23.60 -9.75
C ARG A 69 -14.58 -24.76 -10.52
N ASP A 70 -13.26 -24.77 -10.72
CA ASP A 70 -12.57 -25.84 -11.43
C ASP A 70 -12.64 -27.16 -10.65
N LEU A 71 -12.48 -27.11 -9.33
CA LEU A 71 -12.62 -28.27 -8.44
C LEU A 71 -14.06 -28.84 -8.50
N GLU A 72 -15.07 -27.96 -8.44
CA GLU A 72 -16.48 -28.35 -8.51
C GLU A 72 -16.82 -28.98 -9.86
N ASN A 73 -16.45 -28.32 -10.96
CA ASN A 73 -16.66 -28.84 -12.32
C ASN A 73 -15.97 -30.18 -12.54
N PHE A 74 -14.72 -30.33 -12.07
CA PHE A 74 -13.97 -31.57 -12.20
C PHE A 74 -14.66 -32.72 -11.45
N LYS A 75 -15.17 -32.46 -10.23
CA LYS A 75 -15.91 -33.44 -9.42
C LYS A 75 -17.23 -33.84 -10.09
N LEU A 76 -17.95 -32.90 -10.69
CA LEU A 76 -19.19 -33.18 -11.42
C LEU A 76 -18.94 -34.06 -12.66
N GLN A 77 -17.88 -33.78 -13.40
CA GLN A 77 -17.50 -34.55 -14.60
C GLN A 77 -16.88 -35.90 -14.25
N ASN A 78 -16.22 -36.02 -13.09
CA ASN A 78 -15.51 -37.22 -12.66
C ASN A 78 -15.84 -37.56 -11.19
N PRO A 79 -17.04 -38.09 -10.88
CA PRO A 79 -17.50 -38.29 -9.50
C PRO A 79 -16.61 -39.16 -8.62
N ASN A 80 -15.87 -40.10 -9.24
CA ASN A 80 -14.99 -41.05 -8.55
C ASN A 80 -13.49 -40.72 -8.71
N ALA A 81 -13.13 -39.56 -9.27
CA ALA A 81 -11.73 -39.20 -9.46
C ALA A 81 -11.05 -38.74 -8.15
N ASP A 82 -9.76 -39.02 -8.05
CA ASP A 82 -8.93 -38.48 -6.96
C ASP A 82 -8.79 -36.96 -7.12
N LEU A 83 -9.27 -36.22 -6.12
CA LEU A 83 -9.25 -34.75 -6.10
C LEU A 83 -7.94 -34.18 -5.54
N LYS A 84 -6.94 -35.01 -5.23
CA LYS A 84 -5.70 -34.58 -4.56
C LYS A 84 -4.96 -33.45 -5.27
N ILE A 85 -4.85 -33.50 -6.60
CA ILE A 85 -4.15 -32.46 -7.38
C ILE A 85 -4.96 -31.16 -7.37
N MET A 86 -6.27 -31.23 -7.62
CA MET A 86 -7.16 -30.07 -7.63
C MET A 86 -7.20 -29.39 -6.25
N THR A 87 -7.25 -30.18 -5.19
CA THR A 87 -7.21 -29.70 -3.80
C THR A 87 -5.88 -29.00 -3.50
N LYS A 88 -4.75 -29.52 -4.01
CA LYS A 88 -3.46 -28.83 -3.89
C LYS A 88 -3.45 -27.47 -4.61
N LEU A 89 -4.00 -27.39 -5.82
CA LEU A 89 -4.12 -26.13 -6.56
C LEU A 89 -4.97 -25.11 -5.78
N PHE A 90 -6.12 -25.54 -5.27
CA PHE A 90 -6.98 -24.69 -4.45
C PHE A 90 -6.22 -24.10 -3.24
N TRP A 91 -5.53 -24.95 -2.48
CA TRP A 91 -4.75 -24.47 -1.33
C TRP A 91 -3.60 -23.55 -1.74
N SER A 92 -2.96 -23.79 -2.87
CA SER A 92 -1.93 -22.88 -3.40
C SER A 92 -2.51 -21.49 -3.70
N SER A 93 -3.71 -21.40 -4.28
CA SER A 93 -4.38 -20.12 -4.51
C SER A 93 -4.77 -19.42 -3.21
N VAL A 94 -5.20 -20.18 -2.19
CA VAL A 94 -5.47 -19.63 -0.86
C VAL A 94 -4.19 -19.07 -0.23
N GLU A 95 -3.07 -19.79 -0.32
CA GLU A 95 -1.79 -19.29 0.22
C GLU A 95 -1.36 -17.99 -0.46
N ASP A 96 -1.54 -17.86 -1.78
CA ASP A 96 -1.25 -16.62 -2.49
C ASP A 96 -2.13 -15.46 -1.98
N LEU A 97 -3.44 -15.69 -1.80
CA LEU A 97 -4.35 -14.69 -1.23
C LEU A 97 -3.90 -14.24 0.17
N LEU A 98 -3.53 -15.18 1.04
CA LEU A 98 -3.03 -14.88 2.38
C LEU A 98 -1.69 -14.12 2.34
N ASN A 99 -0.82 -14.43 1.38
CA ASN A 99 0.42 -13.67 1.17
C ASN A 99 0.13 -12.21 0.76
N GLN A 100 -0.90 -11.97 -0.05
CA GLN A 100 -1.29 -10.60 -0.39
C GLN A 100 -1.83 -9.84 0.83
N TYR A 101 -2.65 -10.48 1.68
CA TYR A 101 -3.09 -9.87 2.94
C TYR A 101 -1.95 -9.65 3.93
N GLU A 102 -0.98 -10.56 4.02
CA GLU A 102 0.19 -10.37 4.88
C GLU A 102 1.01 -9.15 4.44
N ARG A 103 1.21 -9.00 3.13
CA ARG A 103 1.87 -7.81 2.57
C ARG A 103 1.07 -6.53 2.83
N ALA A 104 -0.25 -6.60 2.70
CA ALA A 104 -1.16 -5.50 3.04
C ALA A 104 -0.97 -5.05 4.49
N CYS A 105 -0.98 -6.01 5.42
CA CYS A 105 -0.85 -5.77 6.85
C CYS A 105 0.56 -5.27 7.21
N MET A 106 1.63 -5.74 6.55
CA MET A 106 2.97 -5.17 6.73
C MET A 106 3.02 -3.69 6.36
N LEU A 107 2.43 -3.31 5.22
CA LEU A 107 2.38 -1.90 4.79
C LEU A 107 1.54 -1.04 5.74
N TYR A 108 0.44 -1.59 6.28
CA TYR A 108 -0.37 -0.94 7.31
C TYR A 108 0.43 -0.68 8.60
N LEU A 109 1.17 -1.69 9.07
CA LEU A 109 1.99 -1.59 10.28
C LEU A 109 3.17 -0.62 10.09
N ASP A 110 3.67 -0.48 8.87
CA ASP A 110 4.74 0.44 8.48
C ASP A 110 4.27 1.89 8.25
N ASP A 111 3.00 2.23 8.53
CA ASP A 111 2.40 3.55 8.25
C ASP A 111 2.46 3.98 6.77
N LYS A 112 2.50 3.02 5.84
CA LYS A 112 2.57 3.27 4.38
C LYS A 112 1.21 3.31 3.68
N LEU A 113 0.13 3.17 4.44
CA LEU A 113 -1.26 3.17 3.97
C LEU A 113 -2.11 4.07 4.87
N ASP A 114 -3.21 4.61 4.33
CA ASP A 114 -4.24 5.24 5.16
C ASP A 114 -4.88 4.19 6.07
N LYS A 115 -4.52 4.21 7.37
CA LYS A 115 -4.99 3.22 8.35
C LYS A 115 -6.51 3.19 8.51
N VAL A 116 -7.16 4.35 8.44
CA VAL A 116 -8.61 4.45 8.63
C VAL A 116 -9.32 3.79 7.45
N ARG A 117 -8.92 4.15 6.23
CA ARG A 117 -9.46 3.57 5.01
C ARG A 117 -9.18 2.07 4.94
N PHE A 118 -7.96 1.66 5.25
CA PHE A 118 -7.57 0.25 5.24
C PHE A 118 -8.42 -0.59 6.20
N ARG A 119 -8.65 -0.11 7.43
CA ARG A 119 -9.51 -0.81 8.41
C ARG A 119 -10.96 -0.90 7.92
N ILE A 120 -11.52 0.17 7.36
CA ILE A 120 -12.87 0.15 6.80
C ILE A 120 -12.99 -0.91 5.69
N GLU A 121 -11.99 -1.01 4.82
CA GLU A 121 -12.01 -1.91 3.67
C GLU A 121 -11.77 -3.38 4.05
N TYR A 122 -10.82 -3.66 4.93
CA TYR A 122 -10.30 -5.03 5.14
C TYR A 122 -10.61 -5.65 6.51
N SER A 123 -11.17 -4.91 7.47
CA SER A 123 -11.45 -5.43 8.82
C SER A 123 -12.26 -6.73 8.82
N SER A 124 -13.37 -6.76 8.07
CA SER A 124 -14.22 -7.94 7.97
C SER A 124 -13.50 -9.13 7.33
N GLU A 125 -12.68 -8.89 6.32
CA GLU A 125 -11.97 -9.93 5.57
C GLU A 125 -10.85 -10.54 6.41
N ILE A 126 -10.06 -9.71 7.09
CA ILE A 126 -9.00 -10.14 8.01
C ILE A 126 -9.59 -10.94 9.17
N ARG A 127 -10.68 -10.45 9.80
CA ARG A 127 -11.39 -11.20 10.84
C ARG A 127 -11.85 -12.56 10.33
N ASN A 128 -12.49 -12.61 9.16
CA ASN A 128 -12.96 -13.86 8.57
C ASN A 128 -11.83 -14.85 8.31
N VAL A 129 -10.68 -14.38 7.83
CA VAL A 129 -9.51 -15.22 7.54
C VAL A 129 -8.89 -15.81 8.82
N VAL A 130 -8.85 -15.04 9.91
CA VAL A 130 -8.27 -15.47 11.19
C VAL A 130 -9.22 -16.38 11.98
N GLU A 131 -10.52 -16.07 11.97
CA GLU A 131 -11.48 -16.74 12.85
C GLU A 131 -12.19 -17.94 12.22
N LYS A 132 -12.35 -18.00 10.89
CA LYS A 132 -13.24 -19.00 10.26
C LYS A 132 -12.54 -20.27 9.81
N GLY A 133 -13.12 -21.39 10.24
CA GLY A 133 -13.03 -22.72 9.62
C GLY A 133 -11.61 -23.21 9.35
N GLU A 134 -11.42 -23.84 8.18
CA GLU A 134 -10.17 -24.48 7.77
C GLU A 134 -8.97 -23.52 7.64
N TYR A 135 -9.21 -22.21 7.46
CA TYR A 135 -8.12 -21.23 7.40
C TYR A 135 -7.46 -21.04 8.75
N LYS A 136 -8.25 -20.95 9.82
CA LYS A 136 -7.76 -20.83 11.19
C LYS A 136 -6.85 -22.01 11.56
N GLU A 137 -7.36 -23.22 11.33
CA GLU A 137 -6.66 -24.45 11.69
C GLU A 137 -5.36 -24.65 10.89
N LYS A 138 -5.39 -24.32 9.59
CA LYS A 138 -4.24 -24.56 8.70
C LYS A 138 -3.18 -23.46 8.73
N TYR A 139 -3.60 -22.19 8.83
CA TYR A 139 -2.72 -21.04 8.60
C TYR A 139 -2.53 -20.14 9.82
N PHE A 140 -3.43 -20.21 10.81
CA PHE A 140 -3.35 -19.39 12.02
C PHE A 140 -3.25 -20.22 13.32
N PRO A 141 -2.35 -21.22 13.41
CA PRO A 141 -2.06 -21.85 14.69
C PRO A 141 -1.41 -20.82 15.63
N ALA A 142 -1.84 -20.81 16.89
CA ALA A 142 -1.58 -19.74 17.87
C ALA A 142 -0.10 -19.32 18.04
N HIS A 143 0.86 -20.21 17.76
CA HIS A 143 2.28 -19.96 18.01
C HIS A 143 3.20 -20.15 16.80
N THR A 144 2.67 -20.60 15.65
CA THR A 144 3.50 -21.02 14.51
C THR A 144 3.05 -20.44 13.17
N SER A 145 2.04 -19.57 13.15
CA SER A 145 1.60 -18.92 11.91
C SER A 145 2.73 -18.13 11.25
N LYS A 146 2.86 -18.30 9.92
CA LYS A 146 3.75 -17.48 9.08
C LYS A 146 3.19 -16.07 8.82
N TYR A 147 1.89 -15.87 9.08
CA TYR A 147 1.15 -14.65 8.77
C TYR A 147 1.06 -13.72 9.98
N LYS A 148 2.23 -13.23 10.41
CA LYS A 148 2.39 -12.47 11.66
C LYS A 148 1.81 -11.07 11.55
N ALA A 149 1.89 -10.43 10.39
CA ALA A 149 1.34 -9.10 10.19
C ALA A 149 -0.19 -9.13 10.24
N ILE A 150 -0.82 -10.13 9.61
CA ILE A 150 -2.28 -10.34 9.71
C ILE A 150 -2.71 -10.45 11.17
N LEU A 151 -2.04 -11.30 11.96
CA LEU A 151 -2.37 -11.48 13.38
C LEU A 151 -2.19 -10.20 14.20
N LYS A 152 -1.09 -9.45 13.99
CA LYS A 152 -0.87 -8.18 14.69
C LYS A 152 -1.95 -7.13 14.39
N VAL A 153 -2.32 -7.00 13.11
CA VAL A 153 -3.36 -6.06 12.69
C VAL A 153 -4.73 -6.48 13.22
N TYR A 154 -5.02 -7.78 13.18
CA TYR A 154 -6.22 -8.33 13.80
C TYR A 154 -6.27 -8.02 15.31
N ASP A 155 -5.19 -8.28 16.04
CA ASP A 155 -5.10 -7.97 17.47
C ASP A 155 -5.26 -6.47 17.74
N GLU A 156 -4.66 -5.59 16.91
CA GLU A 156 -4.82 -4.13 17.03
C GLU A 156 -6.29 -3.70 16.88
N TRP A 157 -7.09 -4.42 16.09
CA TRP A 157 -8.48 -4.06 15.83
C TRP A 157 -9.49 -4.67 16.78
N GLU A 158 -9.21 -5.89 17.29
CA GLU A 158 -10.13 -6.63 18.16
C GLU A 158 -9.76 -6.56 19.64
N ASN A 159 -8.48 -6.43 20.01
CA ASN A 159 -8.06 -6.23 21.40
C ASN A 159 -8.02 -4.73 21.72
N LEU A 160 -9.18 -4.19 22.10
CA LEU A 160 -9.32 -2.82 22.61
C LEU A 160 -8.91 -2.67 24.09
N GLU A 161 -8.50 -3.74 24.77
CA GLU A 161 -7.96 -3.72 26.13
C GLU A 161 -6.42 -3.59 26.10
N LYS A 162 -5.92 -2.36 26.00
CA LYS A 162 -4.57 -1.97 26.42
C LYS A 162 -4.60 -0.65 27.17
#